data_AF-M4DQ37-F1
#
_entry.id   AF-M4DQ37-F1
#
_cell.length_a   1.000
_cell.length_b   1.000
_cell.length_c   1.000
_cell.angle_alpha   90.00
_cell.angle_beta   90.00
_cell.angle_gamma   90.00
#
_symmetry.space_group_name_H-M   'P 1'
#
loop_
_entity.id
_entity.type
_entity.pdbx_description
1 polymer ?
#
loop_
_entity_poly.entity_id
_entity_poly.type
_entity_poly.pdbx_seq_one_letter_code
_entity_poly.pdbx_strand_id
1 'polypeptide(L)'
;MDYSLAAVKMLISQLRDAKPTPSQNATALGGVLFQRAWLQGVLVSDPVISGGRMVLDDGTGLVELGLSNDFALRQWKSGMYLMVVGVYHIRTGEIPLLKVYFSLFQLSSW
;
A
#
# COMPACT_ATOMS: atom_id res chain seq x y z
N MET A 1 4.82 16.07 1.16
CA MET A 1 4.39 15.12 2.20
C MET A 1 4.84 15.66 3.54
N ASP A 2 3.97 15.62 4.54
CA ASP A 2 4.30 16.01 5.91
C ASP A 2 4.86 14.79 6.66
N TYR A 3 6.14 14.87 7.05
CA TYR A 3 6.81 13.80 7.80
C TYR A 3 6.56 13.87 9.30
N SER A 4 5.92 14.93 9.81
CA SER A 4 5.47 15.00 11.20
C SER A 4 4.27 14.08 11.48
N LEU A 5 3.48 13.77 10.44
CA LEU A 5 2.35 12.82 10.53
C LEU A 5 2.84 11.37 10.52
N ALA A 6 2.17 10.51 11.27
CA ALA A 6 2.57 9.11 11.41
C ALA A 6 2.45 8.30 10.10
N ALA A 7 3.33 7.32 9.93
CA ALA A 7 3.13 6.20 9.03
C ALA A 7 2.45 5.07 9.82
N VAL A 8 1.13 4.95 9.67
CA VAL A 8 0.33 4.09 10.56
C VAL A 8 0.32 2.67 10.01
N LYS A 9 0.70 1.70 10.85
CA LYS A 9 0.55 0.28 10.55
C LYS A 9 -0.92 -0.11 10.70
N MET A 10 -1.50 -0.69 9.65
CA MET A 10 -2.91 -1.07 9.63
C MET A 10 -3.18 -2.19 8.62
N LEU A 11 -4.38 -2.74 8.70
CA LEU A 11 -4.93 -3.67 7.72
C LEU A 11 -5.52 -2.92 6.52
N ILE A 12 -5.62 -3.58 5.37
CA ILE A 12 -6.22 -3.03 4.16
C ILE A 12 -7.71 -2.75 4.36
N SER A 13 -8.41 -3.58 5.14
CA SER A 13 -9.80 -3.31 5.53
C SER A 13 -9.95 -1.98 6.29
N GLN A 14 -9.08 -1.75 7.26
CA GLN A 14 -9.02 -0.50 8.04
C GLN A 14 -8.65 0.71 7.18
N LEU A 15 -7.76 0.51 6.20
CA LEU A 15 -7.38 1.55 5.25
C LEU A 15 -8.59 2.03 4.43
N ARG A 16 -9.50 1.13 4.04
CA ARG A 16 -10.72 1.47 3.29
C ARG A 16 -11.74 2.25 4.12
N ASP A 17 -11.76 2.04 5.43
CA ASP A 17 -12.64 2.77 6.35
C ASP A 17 -12.10 4.17 6.71
N ALA A 18 -10.86 4.47 6.32
CA ALA A 18 -10.22 5.75 6.58
C ALA A 18 -10.84 6.86 5.73
N LYS A 19 -11.11 8.02 6.36
CA LYS A 19 -11.81 9.14 5.73
C LYS A 19 -10.85 10.27 5.39
N PRO A 20 -10.96 10.90 4.20
CA PRO A 20 -10.15 12.07 3.88
C PRO A 20 -10.50 13.21 4.83
N THR A 21 -9.50 13.98 5.24
CA THR A 21 -9.71 15.20 6.01
C THR A 21 -9.55 16.44 5.12
N PRO A 22 -10.42 17.46 5.27
CA PRO A 22 -10.37 18.65 4.41
C PRO A 22 -9.09 19.47 4.54
N SER A 23 -8.35 19.36 5.65
CA SER A 23 -7.40 20.40 6.05
C SER A 23 -5.93 20.15 5.70
N GLN A 24 -5.46 18.94 5.34
CA GLN A 24 -4.01 18.70 5.22
C GLN A 24 -3.61 17.58 4.24
N ASN A 25 -4.41 17.29 3.20
CA ASN A 25 -4.19 16.12 2.34
C ASN A 25 -3.93 14.84 3.17
N ALA A 26 -4.63 14.71 4.29
CA ALA A 26 -4.46 13.65 5.27
C ALA A 26 -5.72 12.79 5.33
N THR A 27 -5.58 11.62 5.94
CA THR A 27 -6.65 10.66 6.17
C THR A 27 -6.78 10.45 7.67
N ALA A 28 -8.00 10.23 8.15
CA ALA A 28 -8.29 9.93 9.54
C ALA A 28 -8.87 8.53 9.69
N LEU A 29 -8.37 7.79 10.67
CA LEU A 29 -8.94 6.52 11.12
C LEU A 29 -8.91 6.49 12.66
N GLY A 30 -10.07 6.30 13.30
CA GLY A 30 -10.15 6.19 14.76
C GLY A 30 -9.57 7.40 15.52
N GLY A 31 -9.64 8.60 14.94
CA GLY A 31 -9.07 9.82 15.53
C GLY A 31 -7.58 10.07 15.23
N VAL A 32 -6.90 9.13 14.57
CA VAL A 32 -5.49 9.29 14.15
C VAL A 32 -5.43 9.91 12.77
N LEU A 33 -4.70 11.02 12.63
CA LEU A 33 -4.36 11.64 11.35
C LEU A 33 -3.10 11.02 10.77
N PHE A 34 -3.15 10.63 9.50
CA PHE A 34 -2.02 10.06 8.79
C PHE A 34 -2.04 10.41 7.30
N GLN A 35 -0.86 10.45 6.69
CA GLN A 35 -0.70 10.52 5.23
C GLN A 35 -0.15 9.22 4.65
N ARG A 36 0.58 8.46 5.47
CA ARG A 36 1.27 7.25 5.08
C ARG A 36 0.66 6.05 5.77
N ALA A 37 0.46 4.98 5.02
CA ALA A 37 0.09 3.67 5.54
C ALA A 37 1.28 2.72 5.45
N TRP A 38 1.44 1.90 6.47
CA TRP A 38 2.36 0.78 6.51
C TRP A 38 1.54 -0.51 6.44
N LEU A 39 1.68 -1.23 5.34
CA LEU A 39 0.97 -2.48 5.07
C LEU A 39 1.94 -3.67 4.95
N GLN A 40 1.44 -4.87 5.22
CA GLN A 40 2.18 -6.12 5.01
C GLN A 40 1.25 -7.18 4.42
N GLY A 41 1.73 -7.98 3.48
CA GLY A 41 0.90 -8.97 2.81
C GLY A 41 1.65 -9.72 1.71
N VAL A 42 0.93 -10.55 0.96
CA VAL A 42 1.43 -11.34 -0.15
C VAL A 42 1.13 -10.62 -1.46
N LEU A 43 2.12 -10.52 -2.35
CA LEU A 43 1.91 -10.07 -3.72
C LEU A 43 1.14 -11.16 -4.47
N VAL A 44 -0.08 -10.88 -4.93
CA VAL A 44 -0.95 -11.89 -5.58
C VAL A 44 -0.98 -11.75 -7.10
N SER A 45 -0.69 -10.55 -7.62
CA SER A 45 -0.64 -10.28 -9.06
C SER A 45 0.71 -10.66 -9.66
N ASP A 46 0.71 -11.28 -10.83
CA ASP A 46 1.89 -11.36 -11.68
C ASP A 46 2.00 -10.07 -12.52
N PRO A 47 3.09 -9.27 -12.38
CA PRO A 47 3.23 -8.00 -13.10
C PRO A 47 3.26 -8.17 -14.63
N VAL A 48 3.75 -9.30 -15.14
CA VAL A 48 3.83 -9.58 -16.58
C VAL A 48 2.44 -9.80 -17.16
N ILE A 49 1.60 -10.54 -16.43
CA ILE A 49 0.22 -10.84 -16.83
C ILE A 49 -0.70 -9.65 -16.58
N SER A 50 -0.43 -8.87 -15.53
CA SER A 50 -1.33 -7.80 -15.04
C SER A 50 -1.03 -6.43 -15.64
N GLY A 51 -0.25 -6.36 -16.73
CA GLY A 51 0.12 -5.10 -17.38
C GLY A 51 0.89 -4.15 -16.46
N GLY A 52 1.74 -4.69 -15.59
CA GLY A 52 2.53 -3.93 -14.60
C GLY A 52 1.79 -3.60 -13.31
N ARG A 53 0.50 -3.97 -13.16
CA ARG A 53 -0.23 -3.76 -11.90
C ARG A 53 0.25 -4.72 -10.83
N MET A 54 0.53 -4.18 -9.65
CA MET A 54 0.91 -4.95 -8.48
C MET A 54 -0.18 -4.87 -7.42
N VAL A 55 -0.63 -6.01 -6.93
CA VAL A 55 -1.72 -6.12 -5.95
C VAL A 55 -1.23 -6.90 -4.75
N LEU A 56 -1.33 -6.27 -3.58
CA LEU A 56 -1.00 -6.84 -2.29
C LEU A 56 -2.28 -7.31 -1.59
N ASP A 57 -2.24 -8.50 -1.04
CA ASP A 57 -3.30 -9.11 -0.21
C ASP A 57 -2.78 -9.34 1.20
N ASP A 58 -3.43 -8.77 2.21
CA ASP A 58 -3.10 -8.97 3.62
C ASP A 58 -4.05 -9.93 4.37
N GLY A 59 -4.94 -10.61 3.63
CA GLY A 59 -6.00 -11.47 4.17
C GLY A 59 -7.27 -10.74 4.59
N THR A 60 -7.27 -9.39 4.59
CA THR A 60 -8.44 -8.56 4.91
C THR A 60 -8.93 -7.74 3.73
N GLY A 61 -8.12 -7.61 2.69
CA GLY A 61 -8.50 -6.99 1.44
C GLY A 61 -7.34 -6.86 0.47
N LEU A 62 -7.64 -6.25 -0.68
CA LEU A 62 -6.66 -6.00 -1.74
C LEU A 62 -6.30 -4.52 -1.83
N VAL A 63 -5.05 -4.23 -2.14
CA VAL A 63 -4.55 -2.87 -2.45
C VAL A 63 -3.62 -2.90 -3.66
N GLU A 64 -3.78 -1.95 -4.57
CA GLU A 64 -2.89 -1.74 -5.70
C GLU A 64 -1.66 -0.93 -5.26
N LEU A 65 -0.48 -1.36 -5.67
CA LEU A 65 0.79 -0.70 -5.38
C LEU A 65 1.22 0.13 -6.59
N GLY A 66 1.27 1.45 -6.43
CA GLY A 66 1.90 2.36 -7.39
C GLY A 66 3.38 2.50 -7.04
N LEU A 67 4.25 1.82 -7.79
CA LEU A 67 5.70 1.87 -7.57
C LEU A 67 6.33 3.11 -8.24
N SER A 68 7.32 3.72 -7.58
CA SER A 68 8.25 4.64 -8.25
C SER A 68 9.28 3.89 -9.09
N ASN A 69 9.93 4.58 -10.03
CA ASN A 69 10.83 3.98 -11.03
C ASN A 69 11.92 3.08 -10.42
N ASP A 70 12.45 3.40 -9.25
CA ASP A 70 13.51 2.62 -8.59
C ASP A 70 13.03 1.22 -8.14
N PHE A 71 11.73 1.08 -7.84
CA PHE A 71 11.12 -0.20 -7.48
C PHE A 71 10.62 -0.97 -8.70
N ALA A 72 10.30 -0.28 -9.79
CA ALA A 72 9.83 -0.92 -11.02
C ALA A 72 10.89 -1.82 -11.68
N LEU A 73 12.17 -1.56 -11.45
CA LEU A 73 13.29 -2.35 -11.98
C LEU A 73 13.51 -3.69 -11.24
N ARG A 74 12.83 -3.92 -10.11
CA ARG A 74 12.98 -5.16 -9.33
C ARG A 74 12.13 -6.29 -9.90
N GLN A 75 12.61 -7.53 -9.78
CA GLN A 75 11.85 -8.73 -10.17
C GLN A 75 10.82 -9.08 -9.09
N TRP A 76 9.61 -8.52 -9.23
CA TRP A 76 8.47 -8.88 -8.38
C TRP A 76 7.81 -10.17 -8.87
N LYS A 77 7.52 -11.09 -7.95
CA LYS A 77 6.84 -12.36 -8.25
C LYS A 77 5.66 -12.56 -7.34
N SER A 78 4.57 -13.09 -7.89
CA SER A 78 3.44 -13.54 -7.08
C SER A 78 3.91 -14.53 -6.02
N GLY A 79 3.35 -14.45 -4.81
CA GLY A 79 3.76 -15.22 -3.63
C GLY A 79 4.79 -14.54 -2.74
N MET A 80 5.42 -13.44 -3.16
CA MET A 80 6.37 -12.71 -2.31
C MET A 80 5.65 -12.04 -1.13
N TYR A 81 6.19 -12.19 0.09
CA TYR A 81 5.74 -11.45 1.26
C TYR A 81 6.41 -10.07 1.33
N LEU A 82 5.59 -9.02 1.24
CA LEU A 82 6.03 -7.64 1.16
C LEU A 82 5.61 -6.86 2.39
N MET A 83 6.44 -5.89 2.76
CA MET A 83 6.14 -4.85 3.73
C MET A 83 6.38 -3.50 3.06
N VAL A 84 5.32 -2.71 2.93
CA VAL A 84 5.33 -1.47 2.13
C VAL A 84 4.89 -0.28 2.97
N VAL A 85 5.53 0.86 2.74
CA VAL A 85 5.10 2.16 3.26
C VAL A 85 4.85 3.09 2.09
N GLY A 86 3.66 3.68 2.06
CA GLY A 86 3.21 4.50 0.96
C GLY A 86 2.14 5.51 1.33
N VAL A 87 1.85 6.43 0.40
CA VAL A 87 0.70 7.34 0.53
C VAL A 87 -0.56 6.64 0.07
N TYR A 88 -1.56 6.69 0.92
CA TYR A 88 -2.89 6.23 0.56
C TYR A 88 -3.56 7.24 -0.37
N HIS A 89 -3.99 6.75 -1.53
CA HIS A 89 -4.75 7.53 -2.49
C HIS A 89 -6.16 6.94 -2.59
N ILE A 90 -7.14 7.70 -2.12
CA ILE A 90 -8.54 7.29 -2.16
C ILE A 90 -8.99 7.24 -3.62
N ARG A 91 -9.59 6.11 -4.00
CA ARG A 91 -10.25 5.88 -5.30
C ARG A 91 -11.65 5.35 -5.01
N THR A 92 -12.68 5.97 -5.59
CA THR A 92 -14.08 5.56 -5.36
C THR A 92 -14.43 4.39 -6.27
N GLY A 93 -14.92 3.28 -5.71
CA GLY A 93 -15.42 2.13 -6.47
C GLY A 93 -14.36 1.18 -7.05
N GLU A 94 -13.08 1.43 -6.76
CA GLU A 94 -11.95 0.62 -7.23
C GLU A 94 -11.11 0.06 -6.08
N ILE A 95 -10.17 -0.83 -6.38
CA ILE A 95 -9.16 -1.27 -5.42
C ILE A 95 -8.37 -0.03 -4.94
N PRO A 96 -8.16 0.15 -3.62
CA PRO A 96 -7.40 1.28 -3.09
C PRO A 96 -5.98 1.31 -3.67
N LEU A 97 -5.44 2.51 -3.91
CA LEU A 97 -4.07 2.68 -4.40
C LEU A 97 -3.16 3.15 -3.27
N LEU A 98 -2.03 2.47 -3.11
CA LEU A 98 -0.92 2.91 -2.28
C LEU A 98 0.28 3.30 -3.16
N LYS A 99 0.64 4.59 -3.18
CA LYS A 99 1.88 5.05 -3.84
C LYS A 99 3.07 4.75 -2.93
N VAL A 100 3.88 3.76 -3.30
CA VAL A 100 4.94 3.21 -2.45
C VAL A 100 6.19 4.08 -2.51
N TYR A 101 6.73 4.43 -1.34
CA TYR A 101 8.03 5.12 -1.19
C TYR A 101 9.11 4.19 -0.67
N PHE A 102 8.71 3.19 0.11
CA PHE A 102 9.60 2.21 0.69
C PHE A 102 8.96 0.84 0.61
N SER A 103 9.71 -0.14 0.11
CA SER A 103 9.33 -1.54 0.14
C SER A 103 10.48 -2.39 0.66
N LEU A 104 10.17 -3.21 1.65
CA LEU A 104 11.00 -4.32 2.10
C LEU A 104 10.27 -5.62 1.73
N PHE A 105 11.00 -6.66 1.38
CA PHE A 105 10.43 -7.98 1.19
C PHE A 105 11.21 -8.97 2.04
N GLN A 106 10.51 -9.94 2.60
CA GLN A 106 11.17 -11.07 3.25
C GLN A 106 11.36 -12.15 2.19
N LEU A 107 12.61 -12.54 1.94
CA LEU A 107 12.92 -13.79 1.25
C LEU A 107 12.59 -14.92 2.22
N SER A 108 11.36 -15.43 2.21
CA SER A 108 11.16 -16.79 2.70
C SER A 108 11.75 -17.72 1.65
N SER A 109 12.97 -18.19 1.89
CA SER A 109 13.53 -19.34 1.21
C SER A 109 12.63 -20.54 1.50
N TRP A 110 11.94 -21.04 0.48
CA TRP A 110 11.45 -22.40 0.45
C TRP A 110 12.20 -23.13 -0.66
#